data_AF-A0A4Q3WDZ7-F1
#
_entry.id   AF-A0A4Q3WDZ7-F1
#
_cell.length_a   1.000
_cell.length_b   1.000
_cell.length_c   1.000
_cell.angle_alpha   90.00
_cell.angle_beta   90.00
_cell.angle_gamma   90.00
#
_symmetry.space_group_name_H-M   'P 1'
#
loop_
_entity.id
_entity.type
_entity.pdbx_description
1 polymer ?
#
loop_
_entity_poly.entity_id
_entity_poly.type
_entity_poly.pdbx_seq_one_letter_code
_entity_poly.pdbx_strand_id
1 'polypeptide(L)'
;MKLTITASALTMLAFTAPIAVRAADGPMGVERVARETRDNYEVSGDGTDDAIRWVQIDLGKLLPIDQVKMFPVIEWTPISQGFPSRFKIEISDDADFHNARVVTDQTGADFPRPADEVAIFSGGGQSARYVRLTATHLREGRLSLSKFEV
;
A
#
# COMPACT_ATOMS: atom_id res chain seq x y z
N MET A 1 -7.66 35.29 -35.28
CA MET A 1 -7.25 34.07 -34.53
C MET A 1 -7.84 34.17 -33.13
N LYS A 2 -8.83 33.34 -32.80
CA LYS A 2 -9.45 33.29 -31.47
C LYS A 2 -8.98 31.99 -30.80
N LEU A 3 -8.25 32.11 -29.70
CA LEU A 3 -7.78 31.01 -28.87
C LEU A 3 -8.90 30.62 -27.91
N THR A 4 -9.42 29.41 -28.07
CA THR A 4 -10.39 28.79 -27.16
C THR A 4 -9.62 28.09 -26.04
N ILE A 5 -9.75 28.56 -24.81
CA ILE A 5 -9.20 27.89 -23.61
C ILE A 5 -10.32 27.02 -23.05
N THR A 6 -10.17 25.70 -23.16
CA THR A 6 -11.05 24.71 -22.55
C THR A 6 -10.70 24.60 -21.06
N ALA A 7 -11.59 25.05 -20.18
CA ALA A 7 -11.48 24.83 -18.74
C ALA A 7 -11.99 23.42 -18.41
N SER A 8 -11.09 22.51 -18.03
CA SER A 8 -11.46 21.22 -17.46
C SER A 8 -11.99 21.42 -16.04
N ALA A 9 -13.20 20.95 -15.79
CA ALA A 9 -13.85 21.00 -14.49
C ALA A 9 -13.02 20.25 -13.43
N LEU A 10 -12.66 20.95 -12.35
CA LEU A 10 -12.04 20.39 -11.16
C LEU A 10 -13.15 19.75 -10.31
N THR A 11 -13.22 18.41 -10.30
CA THR A 11 -14.09 17.69 -9.37
C THR A 11 -13.55 17.89 -7.97
N MET A 12 -14.29 18.64 -7.16
CA MET A 12 -14.01 18.87 -5.75
C MET A 12 -14.32 17.57 -4.98
N LEU A 13 -13.29 16.81 -4.57
CA LEU A 13 -13.49 15.80 -3.53
C LEU A 13 -13.67 16.54 -2.21
N ALA A 14 -14.86 16.44 -1.62
CA ALA A 14 -15.12 16.90 -0.27
C ALA A 14 -14.27 16.07 0.71
N PHE A 15 -13.20 16.66 1.24
CA PHE A 15 -12.46 16.11 2.37
C PHE A 15 -13.20 16.47 3.66
N THR A 16 -14.02 15.54 4.14
CA THR A 16 -14.45 15.55 5.54
C THR A 16 -13.32 14.94 6.36
N ALA A 17 -12.56 15.77 7.09
CA ALA A 17 -11.60 15.27 8.06
C ALA A 17 -12.34 14.45 9.12
N PRO A 18 -11.91 13.22 9.47
CA PRO A 18 -12.55 12.49 10.55
C PRO A 18 -12.18 13.16 11.87
N ILE A 19 -13.23 13.46 12.63
CA ILE A 19 -13.20 13.67 14.08
C ILE A 19 -12.35 12.57 14.71
N ALA A 20 -11.55 12.89 15.74
CA ALA A 20 -10.73 11.92 16.45
C ALA A 20 -11.60 10.79 17.03
N VAL A 21 -11.70 9.70 16.28
CA VAL A 21 -12.36 8.46 16.69
C VAL A 21 -11.41 7.75 17.65
N ARG A 22 -11.85 7.48 18.89
CA ARG A 22 -11.13 6.52 19.77
C ARG A 22 -11.04 5.21 19.00
N ALA A 23 -9.88 4.55 19.03
CA ALA A 23 -9.62 3.29 18.31
C ALA A 23 -10.67 2.17 18.53
N ALA A 24 -11.58 2.30 19.50
CA ALA A 24 -12.69 1.38 19.74
C ALA A 24 -13.95 1.66 18.89
N ASP A 25 -14.13 2.86 18.32
CA ASP A 25 -15.40 3.32 17.72
C ASP A 25 -15.30 3.57 16.19
N GLY A 26 -14.37 2.89 15.51
CA GLY A 26 -14.26 2.95 14.04
C GLY A 26 -15.50 2.39 13.32
N PRO A 27 -15.73 2.74 12.04
CA PRO A 27 -16.83 2.17 11.28
C PRO A 27 -16.72 0.63 11.25
N MET A 28 -17.83 -0.05 11.51
CA MET A 28 -17.92 -1.51 11.46
C MET A 28 -17.60 -2.03 10.04
N GLY A 29 -16.89 -3.15 9.94
CA GLY A 29 -16.56 -3.80 8.66
C GLY A 29 -15.19 -3.41 8.06
N VAL A 30 -14.41 -2.56 8.73
CA VAL A 30 -13.01 -2.29 8.35
C VAL A 30 -12.10 -3.35 8.98
N GLU A 31 -11.28 -4.00 8.16
CA GLU A 31 -10.27 -4.96 8.63
C GLU A 31 -9.12 -4.19 9.32
N ARG A 32 -8.79 -4.61 10.55
CA ARG A 32 -7.81 -3.93 11.42
C ARG A 32 -6.88 -4.93 12.09
N VAL A 33 -5.67 -4.48 12.42
CA VAL A 33 -4.73 -5.24 13.24
C VAL A 33 -5.10 -5.07 14.72
N ALA A 34 -5.42 -6.17 15.41
CA ALA A 34 -6.01 -6.12 16.75
C ALA A 34 -5.02 -5.98 17.93
N ARG A 35 -3.70 -6.19 17.71
CA ARG A 35 -2.69 -6.20 18.77
C ARG A 35 -1.30 -5.83 18.24
N GLU A 36 -0.40 -5.45 19.15
CA GLU A 36 1.03 -5.23 18.86
C GLU A 36 1.61 -6.35 17.99
N THR A 37 2.36 -5.94 16.97
CA THR A 37 3.06 -6.85 16.07
C THR A 37 4.46 -7.11 16.61
N ARG A 38 4.81 -8.38 16.81
CA ARG A 38 6.16 -8.80 17.27
C ARG A 38 7.05 -9.31 16.14
N ASP A 39 6.43 -9.84 15.08
CA ASP A 39 7.12 -10.37 13.90
C ASP A 39 6.66 -9.58 12.68
N ASN A 40 7.58 -8.91 12.01
CA ASN A 40 7.31 -8.04 10.86
C ASN A 40 8.22 -8.35 9.66
N TYR A 41 7.67 -8.23 8.47
CA TYR A 41 8.41 -8.17 7.22
C TYR A 41 9.08 -6.80 7.14
N GLU A 42 10.38 -6.75 7.47
CA GLU A 42 11.15 -5.51 7.48
C GLU A 42 12.32 -5.56 6.51
N VAL A 43 12.47 -4.49 5.73
CA VAL A 43 13.67 -4.18 4.98
C VAL A 43 14.20 -2.86 5.51
N SER A 44 15.18 -2.95 6.40
CA SER A 44 15.90 -1.79 6.93
C SER A 44 16.88 -1.25 5.89
N GLY A 45 16.94 0.08 5.77
CA GLY A 45 17.79 0.79 4.81
C GLY A 45 18.96 1.53 5.43
N ASP A 46 19.62 2.34 4.60
CA ASP A 46 20.56 3.40 4.93
C ASP A 46 19.90 4.60 5.67
N GLY A 47 18.60 4.50 5.98
CA GLY A 47 17.84 5.51 6.70
C GLY A 47 17.29 6.64 5.83
N THR A 48 17.37 6.52 4.50
CA THR A 48 16.85 7.53 3.57
C THR A 48 15.42 7.22 3.14
N ASP A 49 14.57 8.23 3.09
CA ASP A 49 13.15 8.05 2.73
C ASP A 49 12.96 7.83 1.21
N ASP A 50 13.85 8.37 0.36
CA ASP A 50 13.80 8.20 -1.10
C ASP A 50 14.40 6.86 -1.59
N ALA A 51 14.80 5.98 -0.67
CA ALA A 51 15.37 4.69 -1.01
C ALA A 51 14.31 3.75 -1.59
N ILE A 52 14.56 3.23 -2.79
CA ILE A 52 13.71 2.18 -3.38
C ILE A 52 13.91 0.88 -2.60
N ARG A 53 12.80 0.30 -2.13
CA ARG A 53 12.74 -1.00 -1.45
C ARG A 53 11.58 -1.82 -1.99
N TRP A 54 11.72 -3.14 -1.97
CA TRP A 54 10.68 -4.01 -2.48
C TRP A 54 10.60 -5.33 -1.72
N VAL A 55 9.41 -5.92 -1.75
CA VAL A 55 9.12 -7.26 -1.27
C VAL A 55 8.43 -8.02 -2.40
N GLN A 56 8.85 -9.26 -2.64
CA GLN A 56 8.29 -10.12 -3.66
C GLN A 56 7.84 -11.45 -3.06
N ILE A 57 6.67 -11.91 -3.48
CA ILE A 57 6.13 -13.23 -3.17
C ILE A 57 6.09 -14.04 -4.47
N ASP A 58 6.64 -15.26 -4.44
CA ASP A 58 6.42 -16.30 -5.46
C ASP A 58 5.35 -17.26 -4.94
N LEU A 59 4.23 -17.35 -5.66
CA LEU A 59 3.11 -18.24 -5.35
C LEU A 59 3.38 -19.70 -5.76
N GLY A 60 4.48 -19.95 -6.47
CA GLY A 60 4.91 -21.26 -6.97
C GLY A 60 4.20 -21.72 -8.24
N LYS A 61 3.02 -21.16 -8.54
CA LYS A 61 2.22 -21.43 -9.74
C LYS A 61 1.34 -20.23 -10.08
N LEU A 62 0.75 -20.24 -11.28
CA LEU A 62 -0.24 -19.24 -11.68
C LEU A 62 -1.52 -19.42 -10.85
N LEU A 63 -1.90 -18.38 -10.11
CA LEU A 63 -3.11 -18.31 -9.32
C LEU A 63 -3.88 -17.02 -9.63
N PRO A 64 -5.22 -17.04 -9.63
CA PRO A 64 -6.01 -15.82 -9.69
C PRO A 64 -5.78 -14.98 -8.43
N ILE A 65 -5.55 -13.68 -8.62
CA ILE A 65 -5.33 -12.73 -7.53
C ILE A 65 -6.60 -11.92 -7.32
N ASP A 66 -7.31 -12.20 -6.23
CA ASP A 66 -8.55 -11.50 -5.88
C ASP A 66 -8.26 -10.20 -5.14
N GLN A 67 -7.36 -10.26 -4.15
CA GLN A 67 -6.96 -9.14 -3.32
C GLN A 67 -5.48 -9.20 -2.98
N VAL A 68 -4.88 -8.04 -2.74
CA VAL A 68 -3.57 -7.91 -2.10
C VAL A 68 -3.77 -7.06 -0.84
N LYS A 69 -3.30 -7.57 0.30
CA LYS A 69 -3.46 -6.92 1.60
C LYS A 69 -2.11 -6.58 2.22
N MET A 70 -1.97 -5.33 2.65
CA MET A 70 -0.81 -4.84 3.40
C MET A 70 -1.24 -4.51 4.81
N PHE A 71 -0.66 -5.21 5.78
CA PHE A 71 -0.98 -5.03 7.18
C PHE A 71 0.07 -4.09 7.82
N PRO A 72 -0.34 -2.98 8.45
CA PRO A 72 0.59 -2.08 9.11
C PRO A 72 1.23 -2.75 10.32
N VAL A 73 2.45 -2.32 10.66
CA VAL A 73 3.05 -2.60 11.97
C VAL A 73 2.42 -1.66 12.98
N ILE A 74 1.80 -2.23 14.00
CA ILE A 74 1.32 -1.48 15.17
C ILE A 74 2.12 -1.90 16.41
N GLU A 75 2.55 -0.92 17.17
CA GLU A 75 3.20 -1.10 18.48
C GLU A 75 2.30 -0.49 19.57
N TRP A 76 2.87 0.18 20.58
CA TRP A 76 2.12 0.91 21.61
C TRP A 76 1.24 2.03 21.04
N THR A 77 1.54 2.53 19.84
CA THR A 77 0.73 3.53 19.14
C THR A 77 0.45 3.07 17.71
N PRO A 78 -0.77 3.31 17.17
CA PRO A 78 -1.13 2.90 15.83
C PRO A 78 -0.62 3.92 14.80
N ILE A 79 0.70 4.09 14.69
CA ILE A 79 1.32 5.01 13.73
C ILE A 79 1.72 4.33 12.41
N SER A 80 1.45 3.03 12.25
CA SER A 80 1.81 2.24 11.06
C SER A 80 3.29 2.44 10.67
N GLN A 81 4.20 2.15 11.60
CA GLN A 81 5.63 2.47 11.43
C GLN A 81 6.23 1.75 10.22
N GLY A 82 7.01 2.46 9.40
CA GLY A 82 7.61 1.89 8.19
C GLY A 82 6.62 1.53 7.06
N PHE A 83 5.34 1.86 7.19
CA PHE A 83 4.39 1.71 6.09
C PHE A 83 4.74 2.72 4.98
N PRO A 84 4.93 2.28 3.72
CA PRO A 84 5.45 3.15 2.67
C PRO A 84 4.48 4.30 2.37
N SER A 85 5.03 5.49 2.15
CA SER A 85 4.23 6.66 1.79
C SER A 85 3.99 6.74 0.29
N ARG A 86 4.86 6.17 -0.55
CA ARG A 86 4.65 6.02 -1.99
C ARG A 86 5.09 4.65 -2.44
N PHE A 87 4.21 3.95 -3.15
CA PHE A 87 4.47 2.58 -3.56
C PHE A 87 3.60 2.17 -4.76
N LYS A 88 3.99 1.09 -5.44
CA LYS A 88 3.13 0.36 -6.37
C LYS A 88 3.09 -1.12 -6.01
N ILE A 89 1.99 -1.78 -6.34
CA ILE A 89 1.86 -3.22 -6.31
C ILE A 89 1.66 -3.72 -7.73
N GLU A 90 2.47 -4.68 -8.10
CA GLU A 90 2.45 -5.31 -9.42
C GLU A 90 2.35 -6.82 -9.30
N ILE A 91 1.81 -7.44 -10.34
CA ILE A 91 1.75 -8.87 -10.51
C ILE A 91 2.36 -9.29 -11.85
N SER A 92 2.96 -10.46 -11.91
CA SER A 92 3.65 -10.95 -13.10
C SER A 92 3.67 -12.49 -13.15
N ASP A 93 3.81 -13.03 -14.34
CA ASP A 93 4.08 -14.45 -14.57
C ASP A 93 5.60 -14.73 -14.59
N ASP A 94 6.39 -13.66 -14.69
CA ASP A 94 7.84 -13.61 -14.80
C ASP A 94 8.47 -12.96 -13.56
N ALA A 95 9.52 -13.57 -13.02
CA ALA A 95 10.15 -13.17 -11.75
C ALA A 95 10.86 -11.81 -11.81
N ASP A 96 11.21 -11.35 -13.02
CA ASP A 96 11.90 -10.08 -13.26
C ASP A 96 10.91 -8.95 -13.62
N PHE A 97 9.61 -9.27 -13.75
CA PHE A 97 8.53 -8.30 -13.96
C PHE A 97 8.62 -7.53 -15.29
N HIS A 98 9.17 -8.15 -16.34
CA HIS A 98 9.26 -7.56 -17.68
C HIS A 98 7.90 -7.13 -18.27
N ASN A 99 6.84 -7.90 -17.99
CA ASN A 99 5.47 -7.64 -18.44
C ASN A 99 4.51 -7.56 -17.24
N ALA A 100 4.86 -6.71 -16.28
CA ALA A 100 4.08 -6.51 -15.07
C ALA A 100 2.70 -5.92 -15.35
N ARG A 101 1.71 -6.36 -14.58
CA ARG A 101 0.37 -5.79 -14.52
C ARG A 101 0.22 -5.06 -13.19
N VAL A 102 -0.31 -3.84 -13.23
CA VAL A 102 -0.45 -2.99 -12.04
C VAL A 102 -1.73 -3.34 -11.29
N VAL A 103 -1.61 -3.60 -9.99
CA VAL A 103 -2.74 -3.74 -9.05
C VAL A 103 -3.12 -2.38 -8.47
N THR A 104 -2.12 -1.60 -8.05
CA THR A 104 -2.30 -0.23 -7.60
C THR A 104 -1.01 0.56 -7.82
N ASP A 105 -1.17 1.86 -8.11
CA ASP A 105 -0.07 2.81 -8.20
C ASP A 105 -0.37 4.00 -7.29
N GLN A 106 0.35 4.05 -6.16
CA GLN A 106 0.31 5.11 -5.16
C GLN A 106 1.63 5.92 -5.19
N THR A 107 2.29 5.99 -6.35
CA THR A 107 3.57 6.71 -6.47
C THR A 107 3.40 8.21 -6.71
N GLY A 108 2.22 8.67 -7.13
CA GLY A 108 1.96 10.06 -7.50
C GLY A 108 1.76 11.02 -6.32
N ALA A 109 1.38 10.51 -5.13
CA ALA A 109 1.16 11.31 -3.93
C ALA A 109 1.34 10.46 -2.67
N ASP A 110 1.57 11.11 -1.54
CA ASP A 110 1.75 10.41 -0.26
C ASP A 110 0.45 9.72 0.17
N PHE A 111 0.49 8.40 0.24
CA PHE A 111 -0.55 7.57 0.82
C PHE A 111 -0.66 7.85 2.33
N PRO A 112 -1.86 8.09 2.88
CA PRO A 112 -2.04 8.41 4.29
C PRO A 112 -1.56 7.26 5.18
N ARG A 113 -1.14 7.56 6.41
CA ARG A 113 -0.83 6.52 7.39
C ARG A 113 -2.12 5.74 7.71
N PRO A 114 -2.16 4.42 7.49
CA PRO A 114 -3.36 3.63 7.75
C PRO A 114 -3.62 3.38 9.25
N ALA A 115 -2.69 3.76 10.12
CA ALA A 115 -2.77 3.48 11.55
C ALA A 115 -2.85 1.97 11.85
N ASP A 116 -4.02 1.46 12.23
CA ASP A 116 -4.31 0.04 12.45
C ASP A 116 -5.11 -0.60 11.31
N GLU A 117 -5.52 0.16 10.30
CA GLU A 117 -6.33 -0.31 9.17
C GLU A 117 -5.49 -1.12 8.18
N VAL A 118 -6.04 -2.22 7.69
CA VAL A 118 -5.40 -3.02 6.63
C VAL A 118 -5.66 -2.35 5.28
N ALA A 119 -4.60 -2.07 4.52
CA ALA A 119 -4.74 -1.56 3.17
C ALA A 119 -5.03 -2.72 2.21
N ILE A 120 -6.22 -2.71 1.60
CA ILE A 120 -6.71 -3.78 0.72
C ILE A 120 -6.86 -3.24 -0.70
N PHE A 121 -6.25 -3.94 -1.66
CA PHE A 121 -6.33 -3.62 -3.09
C PHE A 121 -6.91 -4.79 -3.86
N SER A 122 -7.83 -4.54 -4.81
CA SER A 122 -8.38 -5.61 -5.65
C SER A 122 -7.37 -6.02 -6.73
N GLY A 123 -7.09 -7.32 -6.85
CA GLY A 123 -6.30 -7.87 -7.93
C GLY A 123 -7.09 -8.08 -9.24
N GLY A 124 -8.42 -7.93 -9.18
CA GLY A 124 -9.31 -8.06 -10.34
C GLY A 124 -9.45 -9.48 -10.89
N GLY A 125 -9.07 -10.52 -10.13
CA GLY A 125 -9.11 -11.92 -10.54
C GLY A 125 -8.06 -12.27 -11.61
N GLN A 126 -7.07 -11.39 -11.83
CA GLN A 126 -6.01 -11.62 -12.80
C GLN A 126 -5.10 -12.74 -12.31
N SER A 127 -4.80 -13.71 -13.16
CA SER A 127 -3.83 -14.76 -12.82
C SER A 127 -2.41 -14.22 -12.83
N ALA A 128 -1.61 -14.60 -11.84
CA ALA A 128 -0.18 -14.31 -11.78
C ALA A 128 0.55 -15.36 -10.92
N ARG A 129 1.89 -15.41 -11.03
CA ARG A 129 2.74 -16.24 -10.16
C ARG A 129 3.48 -15.39 -9.13
N TYR A 130 3.86 -14.17 -9.49
CA TYR A 130 4.61 -13.27 -8.65
C TYR A 130 3.79 -12.04 -8.30
N VAL A 131 3.91 -11.59 -7.06
CA VAL A 131 3.38 -10.30 -6.60
C VAL A 131 4.52 -9.52 -5.96
N ARG A 132 4.68 -8.26 -6.36
CA ARG A 132 5.75 -7.39 -5.85
C ARG A 132 5.17 -6.07 -5.36
N LEU A 133 5.50 -5.74 -4.12
CA LEU A 133 5.37 -4.40 -3.57
C LEU A 133 6.69 -3.65 -3.82
N THR A 134 6.62 -2.49 -4.47
CA THR A 134 7.76 -1.58 -4.65
C THR A 134 7.46 -0.26 -4.00
N ALA A 135 8.19 0.08 -2.94
CA ALA A 135 8.14 1.37 -2.28
C ALA A 135 9.17 2.33 -2.90
N THR A 136 8.72 3.50 -3.31
CA THR A 136 9.54 4.58 -3.90
C THR A 136 9.75 5.74 -2.94
N HIS A 137 8.94 5.83 -1.89
CA HIS A 137 9.17 6.73 -0.76
C HIS A 137 8.72 6.04 0.53
N LEU A 138 9.63 5.99 1.49
CA LEU A 138 9.48 5.30 2.76
C LEU A 138 8.99 6.25 3.84
N ARG A 139 8.85 5.71 5.05
CA ARG A 139 8.71 6.48 6.28
C ARG A 139 9.77 5.94 7.23
N GLU A 140 10.48 6.84 7.92
CA GLU A 140 11.56 6.45 8.84
C GLU A 140 12.67 5.61 8.18
N GLY A 141 12.89 5.80 6.88
CA GLY A 141 13.93 5.13 6.10
C GLY A 141 13.82 3.60 6.02
N ARG A 142 12.62 3.05 6.24
CA ARG A 142 12.39 1.59 6.21
C ARG A 142 11.07 1.22 5.54
N LEU A 143 11.03 0.00 5.01
CA LEU A 143 9.80 -0.67 4.61
C LEU A 143 9.48 -1.73 5.67
N SER A 144 8.36 -1.58 6.37
CA SER A 144 7.96 -2.48 7.45
C SER A 144 6.46 -2.77 7.38
N LEU A 145 6.11 -4.06 7.34
CA LEU A 145 4.73 -4.56 7.34
C LEU A 145 4.61 -5.72 8.33
N SER A 146 3.50 -5.81 9.05
CA SER A 146 3.25 -6.99 9.91
C SER A 146 2.94 -8.23 9.08
N LYS A 147 2.27 -8.04 7.94
CA LYS A 147 1.95 -9.08 6.98
C LYS A 147 1.76 -8.50 5.58
N PHE A 148 2.13 -9.30 4.58
CA PHE A 148 1.81 -9.06 3.18
C PHE A 148 1.12 -10.31 2.64
N GLU A 149 -0.14 -10.18 2.23
CA GLU A 149 -1.01 -11.29 1.85
C GLU A 149 -1.58 -11.09 0.45
N VAL A 150 -1.72 -12.21 -0.26
CA VAL A 150 -2.18 -12.34 -1.64
C VAL A 150 -3.11 -13.53 -1.71
#